data_AF-A0A376RPP0-F1
#
_entry.id   AF-A0A376RPP0-F1
#
_cell.length_a   1.000
_cell.length_b   1.000
_cell.length_c   1.000
_cell.angle_alpha   90.00
_cell.angle_beta   90.00
_cell.angle_gamma   90.00
#
_symmetry.space_group_name_H-M   'P 1'
#
loop_
_entity.id
_entity.type
_entity.pdbx_description
1 polymer ?
#
loop_
_entity_poly.entity_id
_entity_poly.type
_entity_poly.pdbx_seq_one_letter_code
_entity_poly.pdbx_strand_id
1 'polypeptide(L)'
;MDVANSTLSANEPSGDVVADGQQAYTLTLTAVDTDGNPVTGEASRLRFVPQDTNGVTIGTISEIKPGVYSATVSSTRAGNVVVRAFSEQYQLGTLQQTLKFVAGPLDAAHSSITLNPDKPVVGGTVTAIWTVKDAYDNPVTSLTPEAPSLAGAAAVGSTASGWTNNGDGTWTAQITLGSTAGELEVMPKLNGQDAGSKCGKSNRGG
;
A
#
# COMPACT_ATOMS: atom_id res chain seq x y z
N MET A 1 -25.70 -13.60 -22.66
CA MET A 1 -24.72 -12.49 -22.64
C MET A 1 -23.59 -12.83 -23.58
N ASP A 2 -23.23 -11.89 -24.43
CA ASP A 2 -22.08 -11.97 -25.31
C ASP A 2 -20.88 -11.26 -24.64
N VAL A 3 -19.80 -12.01 -24.41
CA VAL A 3 -18.62 -11.51 -23.69
C VAL A 3 -17.85 -10.48 -24.52
N ALA A 4 -17.87 -10.60 -25.85
CA ALA A 4 -17.13 -9.69 -26.74
C ALA A 4 -17.80 -8.32 -26.85
N ASN A 5 -19.13 -8.28 -26.77
CA ASN A 5 -19.90 -7.04 -26.78
C ASN A 5 -20.09 -6.42 -25.39
N SER A 6 -19.92 -7.21 -24.32
CA SER A 6 -20.04 -6.74 -22.94
C SER A 6 -18.75 -6.05 -22.47
N THR A 7 -18.86 -5.20 -21.45
CA THR A 7 -17.71 -4.49 -20.87
C THR A 7 -17.74 -4.53 -19.35
N LEU A 8 -16.57 -4.70 -18.74
CA LEU A 8 -16.38 -4.50 -17.30
C LEU A 8 -15.49 -3.29 -17.14
N SER A 9 -15.90 -2.30 -16.36
CA SER A 9 -15.11 -1.11 -16.03
C SER A 9 -15.06 -0.89 -14.52
N ALA A 10 -14.05 -0.16 -14.08
CA ALA A 10 -13.96 0.36 -12.73
C ALA A 10 -14.15 1.89 -12.78
N ASN A 11 -14.90 2.43 -11.84
CA ASN A 11 -14.78 3.83 -11.45
C ASN A 11 -13.31 4.05 -11.06
N GLU A 12 -12.57 4.92 -11.74
CA GLU A 12 -11.30 5.42 -11.25
C GLU A 12 -11.58 6.69 -10.43
N PRO A 13 -11.47 6.64 -9.09
CA PRO A 13 -11.64 7.84 -8.29
C PRO A 13 -10.59 8.86 -8.68
N SER A 14 -10.86 10.15 -8.51
CA SER A 14 -9.91 11.23 -8.84
C SER A 14 -8.65 11.24 -7.96
N GLY A 15 -8.48 10.27 -7.07
CA GLY A 15 -7.35 10.09 -6.18
C GLY A 15 -7.12 8.61 -5.88
N ASP A 16 -6.04 8.33 -5.14
CA ASP A 16 -5.71 6.98 -4.73
C ASP A 16 -6.80 6.38 -3.82
N VAL A 17 -7.08 5.08 -3.98
CA VAL A 17 -8.00 4.33 -3.12
C VAL A 17 -7.22 3.63 -2.04
N VAL A 18 -7.44 4.02 -0.78
CA VAL A 18 -6.71 3.45 0.35
C VAL A 18 -7.19 2.04 0.67
N ALA A 19 -6.25 1.14 0.99
CA ALA A 19 -6.51 -0.21 1.44
C ALA A 19 -6.94 -0.26 2.93
N ASP A 20 -7.99 0.48 3.30
CA ASP A 20 -8.50 0.56 4.68
C ASP A 20 -9.71 -0.35 4.95
N GLY A 21 -10.13 -1.13 3.95
CA GLY A 21 -11.34 -1.96 3.96
C GLY A 21 -12.64 -1.18 3.71
N GLN A 22 -12.60 0.15 3.70
CA GLN A 22 -13.75 1.05 3.66
C GLN A 22 -13.84 1.78 2.32
N GLN A 23 -12.74 2.35 1.84
CA GLN A 23 -12.65 2.90 0.50
C GLN A 23 -12.76 1.78 -0.52
N ALA A 24 -13.51 2.05 -1.58
CA ALA A 24 -13.87 1.03 -2.54
C ALA A 24 -13.89 1.58 -3.96
N TYR A 25 -13.49 0.72 -4.89
CA TYR A 25 -13.79 0.87 -6.29
C TYR A 25 -15.23 0.47 -6.56
N THR A 26 -15.88 1.12 -7.52
CA THR A 26 -17.16 0.66 -8.06
C THR A 26 -16.90 -0.04 -9.39
N LEU A 27 -17.11 -1.36 -9.45
CA LEU A 27 -17.14 -2.09 -10.70
C LEU A 27 -18.50 -1.91 -11.38
N THR A 28 -18.47 -1.72 -12.69
CA THR A 28 -19.65 -1.63 -13.54
C THR A 28 -19.51 -2.61 -14.70
N LEU A 29 -20.40 -3.61 -14.74
CA LEU A 29 -20.53 -4.54 -15.86
C LEU A 29 -21.70 -4.09 -16.73
N THR A 30 -21.42 -3.76 -17.99
CA THR A 30 -22.45 -3.58 -19.02
C THR A 30 -22.56 -4.88 -19.81
N ALA A 31 -23.65 -5.60 -19.58
CA ALA A 31 -23.95 -6.88 -20.18
C ALA A 31 -24.91 -6.72 -21.36
N VAL A 32 -24.45 -7.14 -22.54
CA VAL A 32 -25.27 -7.17 -23.75
C VAL A 32 -25.21 -8.54 -24.41
N ASP A 33 -26.17 -8.84 -25.28
CA ASP A 33 -26.15 -10.02 -26.13
C ASP A 33 -25.43 -9.75 -27.47
N THR A 34 -25.44 -10.74 -28.37
CA THR A 34 -24.77 -10.64 -29.67
C THR A 34 -25.41 -9.59 -30.58
N ASP A 35 -26.69 -9.27 -30.36
CA ASP A 35 -27.45 -8.26 -31.10
C ASP A 35 -27.32 -6.85 -30.47
N GLY A 36 -26.64 -6.73 -29.32
CA GLY A 36 -26.45 -5.49 -28.58
C GLY A 36 -27.57 -5.14 -27.61
N ASN A 37 -28.53 -6.04 -27.37
CA ASN A 37 -29.60 -5.82 -26.41
C ASN A 37 -29.09 -6.02 -24.96
N PRO A 38 -29.57 -5.23 -23.99
CA PRO A 38 -29.19 -5.40 -22.59
C PRO A 38 -29.66 -6.74 -22.02
N VAL A 39 -28.76 -7.46 -21.34
CA VAL A 39 -29.08 -8.71 -20.65
C VAL A 39 -29.48 -8.39 -19.21
N THR A 40 -30.78 -8.40 -18.93
CA THR A 40 -31.36 -7.98 -17.64
C THR A 40 -31.67 -9.14 -16.69
N GLY A 41 -31.77 -8.87 -15.39
CA GLY A 41 -32.23 -9.85 -14.39
C GLY A 41 -31.18 -10.85 -13.92
N GLU A 42 -29.91 -10.69 -14.29
CA GLU A 42 -28.84 -11.68 -14.05
C GLU A 42 -28.04 -11.42 -12.76
N ALA A 43 -28.40 -10.41 -11.96
CA ALA A 43 -27.62 -10.01 -10.77
C ALA A 43 -27.35 -11.17 -9.79
N SER A 44 -28.32 -12.07 -9.60
CA SER A 44 -28.20 -13.24 -8.72
C SER A 44 -27.28 -14.35 -9.28
N ARG A 45 -26.98 -14.32 -10.58
CA ARG A 45 -26.15 -15.28 -11.29
C ARG A 45 -24.73 -14.75 -11.52
N LEU A 46 -24.55 -13.44 -11.57
CA LEU A 46 -23.24 -12.81 -11.72
C LEU A 46 -22.39 -12.94 -10.46
N ARG A 47 -21.08 -13.12 -10.63
CA ARG A 47 -20.09 -13.07 -9.56
C ARG A 47 -18.89 -12.26 -10.02
N PHE A 48 -18.34 -11.44 -9.13
CA PHE A 48 -17.03 -10.82 -9.30
C PHE A 48 -16.07 -11.51 -8.34
N VAL A 49 -15.00 -12.07 -8.89
CA VAL A 49 -14.06 -12.90 -8.15
C VAL A 49 -12.68 -12.29 -8.28
N PRO A 50 -12.06 -11.82 -7.18
CA PRO A 50 -10.68 -11.37 -7.21
C PRO A 50 -9.74 -12.58 -7.36
N GLN A 51 -8.63 -12.40 -8.08
CA GLN A 51 -7.60 -13.45 -8.23
C GLN A 51 -6.90 -13.73 -6.90
N ASP A 52 -6.68 -12.69 -6.08
CA ASP A 52 -6.22 -12.81 -4.71
C ASP A 52 -7.36 -12.37 -3.78
N THR A 53 -7.86 -13.30 -2.97
CA THR A 53 -8.96 -13.05 -2.03
C THR A 53 -8.47 -12.48 -0.69
N ASN A 54 -7.16 -12.44 -0.44
CA ASN A 54 -6.64 -12.03 0.86
C ASN A 54 -6.92 -10.54 1.12
N GLY A 55 -7.80 -10.25 2.07
CA GLY A 55 -8.14 -8.88 2.45
C GLY A 55 -9.05 -8.14 1.45
N VAL A 56 -9.50 -8.78 0.37
CA VAL A 56 -10.41 -8.18 -0.62
C VAL A 56 -11.85 -8.52 -0.29
N THR A 57 -12.72 -7.51 -0.29
CA THR A 57 -14.16 -7.66 -0.08
C THR A 57 -14.92 -7.17 -1.30
N ILE A 58 -15.82 -8.01 -1.81
CA ILE A 58 -16.72 -7.69 -2.92
C ILE A 58 -18.13 -7.48 -2.36
N GLY A 59 -18.73 -6.34 -2.66
CA GLY A 59 -20.11 -6.03 -2.33
C GLY A 59 -21.12 -6.83 -3.15
N THR A 60 -22.39 -6.73 -2.78
CA THR A 60 -23.48 -7.36 -3.54
C THR A 60 -23.59 -6.77 -4.94
N ILE A 61 -23.72 -7.62 -5.96
CA ILE A 61 -23.99 -7.18 -7.32
C ILE A 61 -25.46 -6.77 -7.43
N SER A 62 -25.69 -5.55 -7.90
CA SER A 62 -27.04 -5.00 -8.15
C SER A 62 -27.17 -4.54 -9.59
N GLU A 63 -28.31 -4.80 -10.21
CA GLU A 63 -28.64 -4.20 -11.50
C GLU A 63 -29.13 -2.76 -11.29
N ILE A 64 -28.37 -1.78 -11.78
CA ILE A 64 -28.66 -0.35 -11.58
C ILE A 64 -29.46 0.26 -12.73
N LYS A 65 -29.37 -0.35 -13.92
CA LYS A 65 -30.14 -0.06 -15.14
C LYS A 65 -30.22 -1.37 -15.95
N PRO A 66 -31.17 -1.51 -16.90
CA PRO A 66 -31.25 -2.70 -17.75
C PRO A 66 -29.89 -3.08 -18.35
N GLY A 67 -29.38 -4.26 -17.97
CA GLY A 67 -28.10 -4.80 -18.43
C GLY A 67 -26.86 -4.15 -17.83
N VAL A 68 -27.00 -3.23 -16.86
CA VAL A 68 -25.89 -2.58 -16.18
C VAL A 68 -25.87 -3.00 -14.71
N TYR A 69 -24.82 -3.70 -14.33
CA TYR A 69 -24.63 -4.25 -12.99
C TYR A 69 -23.49 -3.55 -12.28
N SER A 70 -23.65 -3.32 -10.98
CA SER A 70 -22.66 -2.64 -10.15
C SER A 70 -22.40 -3.39 -8.85
N ALA A 71 -21.14 -3.37 -8.42
CA ALA A 71 -20.72 -3.80 -7.10
C ALA A 71 -19.52 -2.99 -6.64
N THR A 72 -19.35 -2.88 -5.32
CA THR A 72 -18.17 -2.27 -4.72
C THR A 72 -17.07 -3.31 -4.48
N VAL A 73 -15.82 -2.88 -4.53
CA VAL A 73 -14.65 -3.69 -4.20
C VAL A 73 -13.76 -2.88 -3.25
N SER A 74 -13.58 -3.34 -2.03
CA SER A 74 -12.64 -2.78 -1.06
C SER A 74 -11.53 -3.78 -0.74
N SER A 75 -10.43 -3.28 -0.17
CA SER A 75 -9.27 -4.10 0.22
C SER A 75 -8.67 -3.59 1.52
N THR A 76 -8.14 -4.49 2.35
CA THR A 76 -7.21 -4.15 3.45
C THR A 76 -5.74 -4.37 3.05
N ARG A 77 -5.50 -4.81 1.81
CA ARG A 77 -4.18 -4.98 1.22
C ARG A 77 -3.91 -3.96 0.13
N ALA A 78 -2.79 -3.25 0.25
CA ALA A 78 -2.28 -2.38 -0.79
C ALA A 78 -1.71 -3.21 -1.96
N GLY A 79 -1.79 -2.66 -3.16
CA GLY A 79 -1.32 -3.29 -4.39
C GLY A 79 -2.42 -3.46 -5.44
N ASN A 80 -2.08 -4.21 -6.47
CA ASN A 80 -2.98 -4.47 -7.59
C ASN A 80 -3.87 -5.68 -7.31
N VAL A 81 -5.18 -5.50 -7.37
CA VAL A 81 -6.20 -6.54 -7.26
C VAL A 81 -6.85 -6.73 -8.62
N VAL A 82 -6.68 -7.92 -9.22
CA VAL A 82 -7.35 -8.26 -10.48
C VAL A 82 -8.67 -8.94 -10.19
N VAL A 83 -9.78 -8.36 -10.63
CA VAL A 83 -11.14 -8.89 -10.46
C VAL A 83 -11.66 -9.39 -11.79
N ARG A 84 -12.23 -10.60 -11.81
CA ARG A 84 -12.82 -11.24 -12.99
C ARG A 84 -14.32 -11.39 -12.83
N ALA A 85 -15.06 -11.24 -13.91
CA ALA A 85 -16.50 -11.49 -13.93
C ALA A 85 -16.82 -12.93 -14.30
N PHE A 86 -17.85 -13.47 -13.67
CA PHE A 86 -18.40 -14.81 -13.88
C PHE A 86 -19.92 -14.69 -14.02
N SER A 87 -20.49 -15.58 -14.83
CA SER A 87 -21.92 -15.88 -14.82
C SER A 87 -22.10 -17.31 -14.36
N GLU A 88 -22.79 -17.49 -13.25
CA GLU A 88 -22.82 -18.72 -12.46
C GLU A 88 -21.41 -19.21 -12.14
N GLN A 89 -21.02 -20.35 -12.68
CA GLN A 89 -19.70 -20.98 -12.52
C GLN A 89 -18.75 -20.69 -13.69
N TYR A 90 -19.21 -20.00 -14.73
CA TYR A 90 -18.45 -19.80 -15.96
C TYR A 90 -17.78 -18.43 -15.97
N GLN A 91 -16.46 -18.41 -16.14
CA GLN A 91 -15.70 -17.16 -16.29
C GLN A 91 -16.12 -16.46 -17.58
N LEU A 92 -16.42 -15.16 -17.50
CA LEU A 92 -16.75 -14.31 -18.64
C LEU A 92 -15.48 -13.83 -19.35
N GLY A 93 -14.65 -14.76 -19.80
CA GLY A 93 -13.48 -14.54 -20.65
C GLY A 93 -12.62 -13.34 -20.24
N THR A 94 -12.61 -12.32 -21.11
CA THR A 94 -11.80 -11.08 -21.04
C THR A 94 -12.36 -10.01 -20.09
N LEU A 95 -13.53 -10.22 -19.50
CA LEU A 95 -14.14 -9.27 -18.56
C LEU A 95 -13.43 -9.33 -17.21
N GLN A 96 -12.32 -8.61 -17.14
CA GLN A 96 -11.52 -8.43 -15.94
C GLN A 96 -11.09 -6.98 -15.79
N GLN A 97 -10.83 -6.57 -14.55
CA GLN A 97 -10.29 -5.25 -14.24
C GLN A 97 -9.19 -5.33 -13.18
N THR A 98 -8.20 -4.44 -13.30
CA THR A 98 -7.11 -4.30 -12.32
C THR A 98 -7.34 -3.04 -11.50
N LEU A 99 -7.53 -3.22 -10.20
CA LEU A 99 -7.78 -2.15 -9.22
C LEU A 99 -6.50 -1.91 -8.42
N LYS A 100 -6.09 -0.65 -8.23
CA LYS A 100 -4.86 -0.31 -7.50
C LYS A 100 -5.18 0.30 -6.15
N PHE A 101 -5.04 -0.47 -5.09
CA PHE A 101 -5.14 0.07 -3.73
C PHE A 101 -3.78 0.57 -3.26
N VAL A 102 -3.76 1.69 -2.54
CA VAL A 102 -2.55 2.22 -1.90
C VAL A 102 -2.59 1.96 -0.40
N ALA A 103 -1.42 1.90 0.23
CA ALA A 103 -1.35 1.82 1.68
C ALA A 103 -1.94 3.08 2.32
N GLY A 104 -2.50 2.92 3.52
CA GLY A 104 -3.02 4.03 4.30
C GLY A 104 -1.93 4.92 4.90
N PRO A 105 -2.34 5.86 5.76
CA PRO A 105 -1.39 6.65 6.54
C PRO A 105 -0.43 5.74 7.31
N LEU A 106 0.81 6.21 7.48
CA LEU A 106 1.77 5.54 8.35
C LEU A 106 1.17 5.30 9.74
N ASP A 107 1.39 4.09 10.23
CA ASP A 107 1.21 3.75 11.63
C ASP A 107 2.58 3.51 12.28
N ALA A 108 2.95 4.41 13.21
CA ALA A 108 4.19 4.31 13.94
C ALA A 108 4.28 3.01 14.76
N ALA A 109 3.16 2.46 15.25
CA ALA A 109 3.15 1.23 16.04
C ALA A 109 3.53 -0.01 15.22
N HIS A 110 3.18 -0.02 13.92
CA HIS A 110 3.54 -1.08 12.99
C HIS A 110 4.86 -0.82 12.25
N SER A 111 5.38 0.41 12.34
CA SER A 111 6.64 0.81 11.71
C SER A 111 7.85 0.62 12.65
N SER A 112 9.01 0.37 12.07
CA SER A 112 10.24 0.09 12.81
C SER A 112 11.48 0.63 12.12
N ILE A 113 12.52 0.91 12.88
CA ILE A 113 13.82 1.35 12.36
C ILE A 113 14.94 0.49 12.92
N THR A 114 15.89 0.15 12.07
CA THR A 114 17.10 -0.61 12.40
C THR A 114 18.33 0.12 11.87
N LEU A 115 19.48 -0.12 12.51
CA LEU A 115 20.76 0.48 12.13
C LEU A 115 21.74 -0.63 11.72
N ASN A 116 22.44 -0.42 10.62
CA ASN A 116 23.44 -1.35 10.12
C ASN A 116 24.73 -0.61 9.68
N PRO A 117 25.90 -0.90 10.26
CA PRO A 117 26.13 -1.85 11.36
C PRO A 117 25.56 -1.33 12.70
N ASP A 118 25.21 -2.24 13.60
CA ASP A 118 24.75 -1.93 14.97
C ASP A 118 25.89 -1.47 15.89
N LYS A 119 27.14 -1.79 15.54
CA LYS A 119 28.38 -1.37 16.20
C LYS A 119 29.39 -0.75 15.21
N PRO A 120 29.18 0.51 14.81
CA PRO A 120 30.05 1.21 13.89
C PRO A 120 31.35 1.66 14.58
N VAL A 121 32.42 1.77 13.77
CA VAL A 121 33.73 2.28 14.20
C VAL A 121 33.82 3.81 14.11
N VAL A 122 34.87 4.40 14.69
CA VAL A 122 35.11 5.84 14.64
C VAL A 122 35.29 6.34 13.19
N GLY A 123 34.58 7.41 12.82
CA GLY A 123 34.57 7.97 11.46
C GLY A 123 33.85 7.11 10.40
N GLY A 124 33.21 6.01 10.80
CA GLY A 124 32.45 5.15 9.88
C GLY A 124 31.06 5.69 9.53
N THR A 125 30.38 4.94 8.66
CA THR A 125 28.99 5.19 8.27
C THR A 125 28.05 4.15 8.87
N VAL A 126 26.82 4.57 9.13
CA VAL A 126 25.69 3.72 9.54
C VAL A 126 24.57 3.91 8.54
N THR A 127 23.99 2.81 8.08
CA THR A 127 22.76 2.81 7.30
C THR A 127 21.58 2.67 8.25
N ALA A 128 20.73 3.69 8.30
CA ALA A 128 19.41 3.57 8.92
C ALA A 128 18.43 2.96 7.92
N ILE A 129 17.76 1.89 8.33
CA ILE A 129 16.75 1.17 7.54
C ILE A 129 15.42 1.30 8.27
N TRP A 130 14.53 2.12 7.74
CA TRP A 130 13.20 2.36 8.27
C TRP A 130 12.17 1.57 7.47
N THR A 131 11.48 0.64 8.13
CA THR A 131 10.37 -0.14 7.57
C THR A 131 9.06 0.51 7.96
N VAL A 132 8.28 0.91 6.97
CA VAL A 132 7.14 1.80 7.09
C VAL A 132 5.88 1.06 6.72
N LYS A 133 4.93 1.00 7.65
CA LYS A 133 3.68 0.29 7.49
C LYS A 133 2.48 1.14 7.91
N ASP A 134 1.31 0.84 7.35
CA ASP A 134 0.03 1.34 7.84
C ASP A 134 -0.55 0.43 8.93
N ALA A 135 -1.76 0.74 9.41
CA ALA A 135 -2.46 -0.02 10.44
C ALA A 135 -2.87 -1.46 10.03
N TYR A 136 -2.77 -1.79 8.74
CA TYR A 136 -3.07 -3.10 8.17
C TYR A 136 -1.81 -3.83 7.68
N ASP A 137 -0.63 -3.42 8.17
CA ASP A 137 0.68 -3.95 7.79
C ASP A 137 1.06 -3.73 6.31
N ASN A 138 0.38 -2.85 5.57
CA ASN A 138 0.73 -2.54 4.19
C ASN A 138 1.99 -1.68 4.13
N PRO A 139 2.94 -1.97 3.21
CA PRO A 139 4.13 -1.15 3.02
C PRO A 139 3.77 0.24 2.49
N VAL A 140 4.17 1.29 3.20
CA VAL A 140 3.89 2.67 2.81
C VAL A 140 5.07 3.26 2.05
N THR A 141 4.84 3.62 0.79
CA THR A 141 5.85 4.16 -0.13
C THR A 141 5.60 5.61 -0.54
N SER A 142 4.42 6.16 -0.28
CA SER A 142 4.03 7.53 -0.63
C SER A 142 4.18 8.48 0.56
N LEU A 143 5.43 8.73 0.98
CA LEU A 143 5.75 9.67 2.07
C LEU A 143 6.69 10.79 1.64
N THR A 144 6.61 11.91 2.35
CA THR A 144 7.59 13.00 2.32
C THR A 144 8.14 13.22 3.74
N PRO A 145 9.01 12.32 4.23
CA PRO A 145 9.53 12.39 5.60
C PRO A 145 10.56 13.51 5.77
N GLU A 146 10.73 13.98 7.00
CA GLU A 146 11.87 14.82 7.35
C GLU A 146 13.17 14.00 7.39
N ALA A 147 14.32 14.69 7.38
CA ALA A 147 15.60 14.03 7.60
C ALA A 147 15.63 13.29 8.96
N PRO A 148 16.42 12.21 9.10
CA PRO A 148 16.50 11.45 10.35
C PRO A 148 16.85 12.34 11.55
N SER A 149 16.11 12.21 12.64
CA SER A 149 16.44 12.85 13.91
C SER A 149 17.51 12.02 14.61
N LEU A 150 18.63 12.66 14.95
CA LEU A 150 19.76 12.03 15.62
C LEU A 150 19.83 12.51 17.08
N ALA A 151 19.98 11.57 18.01
CA ALA A 151 20.15 11.85 19.45
C ALA A 151 21.21 10.92 20.07
N GLY A 152 21.57 11.19 21.33
CA GLY A 152 22.64 10.49 22.05
C GLY A 152 24.03 11.14 21.90
N ALA A 153 25.01 10.62 22.62
CA ALA A 153 26.36 11.19 22.67
C ALA A 153 27.06 11.15 21.30
N ALA A 154 26.86 10.06 20.54
CA ALA A 154 27.46 9.89 19.22
C ALA A 154 26.74 10.69 18.11
N ALA A 155 25.63 11.37 18.41
CA ALA A 155 25.00 12.30 17.45
C ALA A 155 25.80 13.60 17.27
N VAL A 156 26.64 13.98 18.24
CA VAL A 156 27.45 15.20 18.17
C VAL A 156 28.46 15.11 17.04
N GLY A 157 28.33 15.99 16.05
CA GLY A 157 29.19 16.02 14.86
C GLY A 157 28.83 14.99 13.79
N SER A 158 27.75 14.23 13.98
CA SER A 158 27.22 13.29 12.99
C SER A 158 26.26 14.00 12.04
N THR A 159 26.18 13.52 10.80
CA THR A 159 25.26 14.03 9.78
C THR A 159 24.46 12.89 9.16
N ALA A 160 23.23 13.16 8.76
CA ALA A 160 22.37 12.20 8.06
C ALA A 160 21.99 12.73 6.67
N SER A 161 21.92 11.83 5.69
CA SER A 161 21.27 12.11 4.42
C SER A 161 19.75 12.22 4.58
N GLY A 162 19.07 12.70 3.54
CA GLY A 162 17.63 12.46 3.41
C GLY A 162 17.32 10.97 3.23
N TRP A 163 16.05 10.61 3.45
CA TRP A 163 15.58 9.25 3.20
C TRP A 163 15.47 8.96 1.70
N THR A 164 15.91 7.77 1.31
CA THR A 164 15.69 7.19 -0.01
C THR A 164 14.60 6.13 0.09
N ASN A 165 13.56 6.24 -0.72
CA ASN A 165 12.49 5.25 -0.81
C ASN A 165 12.93 4.09 -1.71
N ASN A 166 12.87 2.85 -1.20
CA ASN A 166 13.23 1.66 -1.97
C ASN A 166 12.05 1.07 -2.75
N GLY A 167 10.83 1.61 -2.57
CA GLY A 167 9.63 1.19 -3.30
C GLY A 167 8.92 -0.04 -2.73
N ASP A 168 9.42 -0.61 -1.64
CA ASP A 168 8.89 -1.81 -0.97
C ASP A 168 8.41 -1.54 0.46
N GLY A 169 8.28 -0.28 0.85
CA GLY A 169 7.98 0.16 2.22
C GLY A 169 9.21 0.32 3.10
N THR A 170 10.41 0.04 2.57
CA THR A 170 11.67 0.38 3.25
C THR A 170 12.25 1.69 2.76
N TRP A 171 12.81 2.45 3.69
CA TRP A 171 13.44 3.73 3.47
C TRP A 171 14.83 3.71 4.08
N THR A 172 15.84 4.18 3.34
CA THR A 172 17.23 4.16 3.80
C THR A 172 17.81 5.56 3.91
N ALA A 173 18.55 5.82 4.98
CA ALA A 173 19.36 7.03 5.14
C ALA A 173 20.79 6.65 5.56
N GLN A 174 21.77 7.35 5.00
CA GLN A 174 23.17 7.21 5.39
C GLN A 174 23.49 8.20 6.50
N ILE A 175 24.13 7.73 7.56
CA ILE A 175 24.57 8.53 8.69
C ILE A 175 26.09 8.46 8.76
N THR A 176 26.74 9.60 8.59
CA THR A 176 28.18 9.73 8.77
C THR A 176 28.45 10.13 10.20
N LEU A 177 29.19 9.31 10.94
CA LEU A 177 29.42 9.54 12.36
C LEU A 177 30.54 10.56 12.59
N GLY A 178 30.33 11.46 13.55
CA GLY A 178 31.36 12.36 14.07
C GLY A 178 32.46 11.62 14.83
N SER A 179 33.25 12.30 15.66
CA SER A 179 34.34 11.69 16.45
C SER A 179 33.96 11.28 17.87
N THR A 180 32.78 11.67 18.37
CA THR A 180 32.33 11.40 19.74
C THR A 180 31.89 9.94 19.92
N ALA A 181 32.40 9.26 20.94
CA ALA A 181 31.96 7.90 21.29
C ALA A 181 30.66 7.89 22.10
N GLY A 182 29.96 6.74 22.10
CA GLY A 182 28.74 6.52 22.87
C GLY A 182 27.56 6.06 22.03
N GLU A 183 26.36 6.18 22.60
CA GLU A 183 25.10 5.77 21.97
C GLU A 183 24.67 6.76 20.89
N LEU A 184 24.23 6.22 19.76
CA LEU A 184 23.49 6.91 18.72
C LEU A 184 22.05 6.39 18.71
N GLU A 185 21.11 7.31 18.81
CA GLU A 185 19.69 7.07 18.59
C GLU A 185 19.25 7.74 17.29
N VAL A 186 18.49 7.01 16.46
CA VAL A 186 17.98 7.50 15.17
C VAL A 186 16.48 7.31 15.15
N MET A 187 15.75 8.39 14.86
CA MET A 187 14.29 8.37 14.78
C MET A 187 13.83 8.98 13.46
N PRO A 188 13.04 8.25 12.63
CA PRO A 188 12.36 8.85 11.50
C PRO A 188 11.28 9.80 11.99
N LYS A 189 11.10 10.92 11.29
CA LYS A 189 10.10 11.95 11.61
C LYS A 189 9.21 12.21 10.41
N LEU A 190 7.92 12.39 10.68
CA LEU A 190 6.93 12.78 9.70
C LEU A 190 6.01 13.85 10.30
N ASN A 191 5.95 15.02 9.68
CA ASN A 191 5.24 16.20 10.19
C ASN A 191 5.64 16.55 11.63
N GLY A 192 6.92 16.36 11.97
CA GLY A 192 7.47 16.60 13.31
C GLY A 192 7.15 15.53 14.37
N GLN A 193 6.42 14.47 14.03
CA GLN A 193 6.09 13.36 14.93
C GLN A 193 7.01 12.15 14.72
N ASP A 194 7.15 11.31 15.74
CA ASP A 194 7.87 10.03 15.63
C ASP A 194 7.16 9.09 14.66
N ALA A 195 7.89 8.61 13.66
CA ALA A 195 7.36 7.76 12.59
C ALA A 195 7.79 6.29 12.74
N GLY A 196 8.14 5.89 13.97
CA GLY A 196 8.46 4.51 14.33
C GLY A 196 8.16 4.26 15.80
N SER A 197 7.88 3.01 16.14
CA SER A 197 7.50 2.60 17.51
C SER A 197 8.63 2.79 18.52
N LYS A 198 9.88 2.76 18.06
CA LYS A 198 11.11 2.95 18.84
C LYS A 198 12.19 3.59 17.96
N CYS A 199 13.15 4.27 18.59
CA CYS A 199 14.35 4.70 17.87
C CYS A 199 15.27 3.51 17.57
N GLY A 200 16.01 3.61 16.47
CA GLY A 200 17.11 2.71 16.16
C GLY A 200 18.29 3.09 17.05
N LYS A 201 18.89 2.10 17.72
CA LYS A 201 20.01 2.30 18.64
C LYS A 201 21.25 1.63 18.10
N SER A 202 22.38 2.31 18.22
CA SER A 202 23.69 1.77 17.92
C SER A 202 24.68 2.29 18.97
N ASN A 203 25.56 1.42 19.46
CA ASN A 203 26.56 1.82 20.43
C ASN A 203 27.94 1.79 19.79
N ARG A 204 28.59 2.95 19.77
CA ARG A 204 29.98 3.07 19.31
C ARG A 204 30.91 2.65 20.45
N GLY A 205 31.63 1.54 20.23
CA GLY A 205 32.81 1.19 21.02
C GLY A 205 34.00 2.08 20.66
N GLY A 206 34.84 2.39 21.65
CA GLY A 206 36.11 3.11 21.46
C GLY A 206 37.16 2.28 20.72
#